data_AF-A0A662NRV3-F1
#
_entry.id   AF-A0A662NRV3-F1
#
_cell.length_a   1.000
_cell.length_b   1.000
_cell.length_c   1.000
_cell.angle_alpha   90.00
_cell.angle_beta   90.00
_cell.angle_gamma   90.00
#
_symmetry.space_group_name_H-M   'P 1'
#
loop_
_entity.id
_entity.type
_entity.pdbx_description
1 polymer ?
#
loop_
_entity_poly.entity_id
_entity_poly.type
_entity_poly.pdbx_seq_one_letter_code
_entity_poly.pdbx_strand_id
1 'polypeptide(L)'
;MGDMRLRSTFAREGLLGSFAWVDPGWDGNLTLALFNSSEEEVVLHYGERFVQIAFIRLEEPSSKPYRGGYQGSQHLVLSKRKSRR
;
A
#
# COMPACT_ATOMS: atom_id res chain seq x y z
N MET A 1 11.55 7.24 -2.23
CA MET A 1 10.91 6.11 -1.52
C MET A 1 9.65 6.62 -0.84
N GLY A 2 8.66 5.77 -0.58
CA GLY A 2 7.43 6.17 0.13
C GLY A 2 7.17 5.35 1.38
N ASP A 3 6.75 6.01 2.46
CA ASP A 3 6.16 5.36 3.65
C ASP A 3 4.65 5.58 3.64
N MET A 4 3.87 4.49 3.70
CA MET A 4 2.41 4.54 3.65
C MET A 4 1.81 4.36 5.03
N ARG A 5 0.79 5.15 5.36
CA ARG A 5 0.09 5.10 6.64
C ARG A 5 -1.42 5.17 6.45
N LEU A 6 -2.14 4.44 7.29
CA LEU A 6 -3.59 4.58 7.39
C LEU A 6 -3.90 5.97 7.99
N ARG A 7 -4.95 6.62 7.50
CA ARG A 7 -5.41 7.87 8.13
C ARG A 7 -5.94 7.56 9.53
N SER A 8 -5.64 8.44 10.49
CA SER A 8 -5.98 8.20 11.90
C SER A 8 -7.49 8.01 12.15
N THR A 9 -8.36 8.60 11.33
CA THR A 9 -9.83 8.37 11.39
C THR A 9 -10.15 6.88 11.32
N PHE A 10 -9.72 6.20 10.26
CA PHE A 10 -9.96 4.78 10.07
C PHE A 10 -9.23 3.90 11.09
N ALA A 11 -8.05 4.32 11.53
CA ALA A 11 -7.35 3.62 12.62
C ALA A 11 -8.15 3.65 13.94
N ARG A 12 -8.83 4.77 14.24
CA ARG A 12 -9.68 4.94 15.43
C ARG A 12 -11.00 4.18 15.33
N GLU A 13 -11.47 3.94 14.11
CA GLU A 13 -12.62 3.08 13.81
C GLU A 13 -12.27 1.58 13.85
N GLY A 14 -11.00 1.23 14.08
CA GLY A 14 -10.55 -0.16 14.21
C GLY A 14 -10.06 -0.80 12.92
N LEU A 15 -9.86 -0.04 11.83
CA LEU A 15 -9.15 -0.57 10.68
C LEU A 15 -7.65 -0.68 10.95
N LEU A 16 -7.10 -1.84 10.64
CA LEU A 16 -5.69 -2.13 10.63
C LEU A 16 -5.21 -2.23 9.18
N GLY A 17 -4.16 -1.47 8.84
CA GLY A 17 -3.50 -1.54 7.54
C GLY A 17 -2.07 -2.07 7.70
N SER A 18 -1.72 -3.10 6.93
CA SER A 18 -0.34 -3.59 6.85
C SER A 18 0.25 -3.15 5.51
N PHE A 19 1.04 -2.08 5.54
CA PHE A 19 1.61 -1.45 4.35
C PHE A 19 3.12 -1.59 4.36
N ALA A 20 3.68 -1.87 3.18
CA ALA A 20 5.12 -1.90 2.96
C ALA A 20 5.62 -0.53 2.48
N TRP A 21 6.94 -0.36 2.50
CA TRP A 21 7.60 0.74 1.83
C TRP A 21 7.34 0.69 0.32
N VAL A 22 7.20 1.85 -0.31
CA VAL A 22 7.17 1.99 -1.77
C VAL A 22 8.58 2.20 -2.27
N ASP A 23 9.11 1.19 -2.95
CA ASP A 23 10.47 1.18 -3.46
C ASP A 23 10.71 2.27 -4.53
N PRO A 24 11.92 2.86 -4.60
CA PRO A 24 12.29 3.77 -5.68
C PRO A 24 12.15 3.10 -7.05
N GLY A 25 11.47 3.76 -8.00
CA GLY A 25 11.22 3.21 -9.34
C GLY A 25 9.93 2.40 -9.47
N TRP A 26 9.16 2.23 -8.39
CA TRP A 26 7.80 1.71 -8.47
C TRP A 26 6.92 2.57 -9.39
N ASP A 27 6.12 1.91 -10.23
CA ASP A 27 5.05 2.52 -11.02
C ASP A 27 3.87 1.55 -11.09
N GLY A 28 2.66 2.02 -10.75
CA GLY A 28 1.43 1.22 -10.71
C GLY A 28 0.57 1.44 -9.45
N ASN A 29 -0.62 0.83 -9.44
CA ASN A 29 -1.51 0.85 -8.29
C ASN A 29 -0.94 0.03 -7.13
N LEU A 30 -0.99 0.62 -5.93
CA LEU A 30 -0.61 -0.06 -4.69
C LEU A 30 -1.80 -0.90 -4.21
N THR A 31 -1.60 -2.21 -4.11
CA THR A 31 -2.59 -3.11 -3.48
C THR A 31 -2.41 -3.05 -1.97
N LEU A 32 -3.48 -2.70 -1.26
CA LEU A 32 -3.48 -2.48 0.19
C LEU A 32 -4.34 -3.53 0.88
N ALA A 33 -3.80 -4.16 1.92
CA ALA A 33 -4.53 -5.09 2.76
C ALA A 33 -5.03 -4.35 4.01
N LEU A 34 -6.33 -4.49 4.29
CA LEU A 34 -6.99 -3.94 5.47
C LEU A 34 -7.65 -5.07 6.25
N PHE A 35 -7.74 -4.91 7.56
CA PHE A 35 -8.48 -5.78 8.46
C PHE A 35 -9.29 -4.91 9.41
N ASN A 36 -10.60 -5.18 9.51
CA ASN A 36 -11.43 -4.54 10.53
C ASN A 36 -11.30 -5.34 11.83
N SER A 37 -10.67 -4.73 12.85
CA SER A 37 -10.54 -5.31 14.19
C SER A 37 -11.59 -4.79 15.17
N SER A 38 -12.54 -3.96 14.73
CA SER A 38 -13.66 -3.53 15.55
C SER A 38 -14.79 -4.56 15.54
N GLU A 39 -15.73 -4.42 16.48
CA GLU A 39 -16.97 -5.20 16.52
C GLU A 39 -18.05 -4.60 15.61
N GLU A 40 -17.82 -3.40 15.09
CA GLU A 40 -18.77 -2.62 14.29
C GLU A 40 -18.41 -2.65 12.79
N GLU A 41 -19.38 -2.33 11.94
CA GLU A 41 -19.12 -2.14 10.52
C GLU A 41 -18.33 -0.84 10.28
N VAL A 42 -17.22 -0.94 9.54
CA VAL A 42 -16.52 0.24 9.00
C VAL A 42 -16.78 0.32 7.51
N VAL A 43 -17.53 1.35 7.10
CA VAL A 43 -17.90 1.56 5.70
C VAL A 43 -16.83 2.37 5.00
N LEU A 44 -16.30 1.82 3.90
CA LEU A 44 -15.45 2.57 2.99
C LEU A 44 -16.19 2.97 1.71
N HIS A 45 -16.24 4.26 1.40
CA HIS A 45 -16.84 4.81 0.19
C HIS A 45 -15.83 4.90 -0.95
N TYR A 46 -16.26 4.56 -2.17
CA TYR A 46 -15.43 4.68 -3.36
C TYR A 46 -14.94 6.12 -3.56
N GLY A 47 -13.63 6.28 -3.74
CA GLY A 47 -12.98 7.58 -3.95
C GLY A 47 -12.62 8.33 -2.67
N GLU A 48 -12.98 7.82 -1.48
CA GLU A 48 -12.54 8.45 -0.24
C GLU A 48 -11.05 8.20 0.03
N ARG A 49 -10.43 9.14 0.74
CA ARG A 49 -9.03 9.02 1.14
C ARG A 49 -8.97 8.19 2.42
N PHE A 50 -8.35 7.01 2.42
CA PHE A 50 -8.17 6.20 3.64
C PHE A 50 -6.69 5.91 3.98
N VAL A 51 -5.78 6.08 3.02
CA VAL A 51 -4.32 5.99 3.20
C VAL A 51 -3.65 7.29 2.77
N GLN A 52 -2.50 7.58 3.36
CA GLN A 52 -1.59 8.67 3.00
C GLN A 52 -0.19 8.11 2.76
N ILE A 53 0.61 8.83 1.97
CA ILE A 53 2.00 8.47 1.68
C ILE A 53 2.91 9.66 1.97
N ALA A 54 4.00 9.40 2.71
CA ALA A 54 5.08 10.34 2.91
C ALA A 54 6.23 9.99 1.96
N PHE A 55 6.67 10.96 1.16
CA PHE A 55 7.80 10.76 0.26
C PHE A 55 9.11 11.11 0.96
N ILE A 56 10.04 10.16 0.92
CA ILE A 56 11.37 10.28 1.49
C ILE A 56 12.35 10.38 0.33
N ARG A 57 13.05 11.51 0.28
CA ARG A 57 14.11 11.78 -0.71
C ARG A 57 15.31 10.89 -0.42
N LEU A 58 15.85 10.28 -1.47
CA LEU A 58 17.13 9.60 -1.40
C LEU A 58 18.26 10.61 -1.58
N GLU A 59 19.41 10.35 -0.94
CA GLU A 59 20.63 11.13 -1.12
C GLU A 59 21.12 11.03 -2.57
N GLU A 60 21.03 9.83 -3.15
CA GLU A 60 21.39 9.54 -4.54
C GLU A 60 20.30 8.72 -5.25
N PRO A 61 20.22 8.75 -6.59
CA PRO A 61 19.34 7.87 -7.35
C PRO A 61 19.59 6.39 -7.01
N SER A 62 18.53 5.58 -6.93
CA SER A 62 18.68 4.14 -6.72
C SER A 62 19.44 3.51 -7.87
N SER A 63 20.56 2.83 -7.57
CA SER A 63 21.34 2.06 -8.56
C SER A 63 20.59 0.83 -9.08
N LYS A 64 19.61 0.33 -8.33
CA LYS A 64 18.73 -0.79 -8.69
C LYS A 64 17.28 -0.40 -8.38
N PRO A 65 16.63 0.39 -9.24
CA PRO A 65 15.22 0.73 -9.05
C PRO A 65 14.37 -0.54 -9.11
N TYR A 66 13.17 -0.46 -8.53
CA TYR A 66 12.25 -1.58 -8.48
C TYR A 66 11.91 -2.08 -9.89
N ARG A 67 12.16 -3.37 -10.11
CA ARG A 67 11.79 -4.12 -11.32
C ARG A 67 11.18 -5.48 -10.95
N GLY A 68 10.53 -5.53 -9.79
CA GLY A 68 9.93 -6.75 -9.25
C GLY A 68 8.68 -7.18 -9.99
N GLY A 69 8.18 -8.38 -9.67
CA GLY A 69 7.05 -8.99 -10.36
C GLY A 69 5.70 -8.27 -10.20
N TYR A 70 5.62 -7.22 -9.39
CA TYR A 70 4.42 -6.39 -9.24
C TYR A 70 4.52 -5.04 -9.97
N GLN A 71 5.62 -4.74 -10.66
CA GLN A 71 5.75 -3.50 -11.43
C GLN A 71 4.61 -3.37 -12.44
N GLY A 72 4.04 -2.17 -12.57
CA GLY A 72 2.93 -1.89 -13.48
C GLY A 72 1.59 -2.47 -13.03
N SER A 73 1.44 -2.85 -11.75
CA SER A 73 0.18 -3.39 -11.22
C SER A 73 -0.99 -2.44 -11.52
N GLN A 74 -2.11 -3.00 -11.99
CA GLN A 74 -3.37 -2.31 -12.21
C GLN A 74 -4.44 -2.98 -11.33
N HIS A 75 -5.33 -2.17 -10.73
CA HIS A 75 -6.39 -2.66 -9.84
C HIS A 75 -5.85 -3.51 -8.67
N LEU A 76 -6.58 -4.57 -8.29
CA LEU A 76 -6.21 -5.51 -7.23
C LEU A 76 -5.28 -6.60 -7.77
N VAL A 77 -4.07 -6.71 -7.21
CA VAL A 77 -3.12 -7.77 -7.55
C VAL A 77 -2.86 -8.66 -6.33
N LEU A 78 -3.29 -9.92 -6.42
CA LEU A 78 -3.07 -10.91 -5.37
C LEU A 78 -1.61 -11.42 -5.34
N SER A 79 -1.25 -12.07 -4.24
CA SER A 79 0.10 -12.62 -4.04
C SER A 79 0.51 -13.59 -5.16
N LYS A 80 1.61 -13.27 -5.84
CA LYS A 80 2.27 -14.13 -6.84
C LYS A 80 3.19 -15.19 -6.23
N ARG A 81 3.18 -15.37 -4.90
CA ARG A 81 4.04 -16.36 -4.22
C ARG A 81 3.67 -17.80 -4.60
N LYS A 82 2.37 -18.09 -4.69
CA LYS A 82 1.87 -19.45 -4.98
C LYS A 82 1.91 -19.81 -6.47
N SER A 83 1.94 -18.83 -7.36
CA SER A 83 1.96 -19.02 -8.81
C SER A 83 3.36 -19.31 -9.38
N ARG A 84 4.39 -19.33 -8.54
CA ARG A 84 5.78 -19.64 -8.90
C ARG A 84 6.15 -21.13 -8.68
N ARG A 85 5.15 -22.02 -8.66
CA ARG A 85 5.36 -23.48 -8.65
C ARG A 85 5.31 -24.01 -10.07
#